data_AF-A0A606B8F7-F1
#
_entry.id   AF-A0A606B8F7-F1
#
_cell.length_a   1.000
_cell.length_b   1.000
_cell.length_c   1.000
_cell.angle_alpha   90.00
_cell.angle_beta   90.00
_cell.angle_gamma   90.00
#
_symmetry.space_group_name_H-M   'P 1'
#
loop_
_entity.id
_entity.type
_entity.pdbx_description
1 polymer ?
#
loop_
_entity_poly.entity_id
_entity_poly.type
_entity_poly.pdbx_seq_one_letter_code
_entity_poly.pdbx_strand_id
1 'polypeptide(L)'
;MAIEIKVPDIGTDEVEITEILVKVGDKVEAEQSLITVEGDKASMEVPSPQAGVVKEIKVSVGDKTETGALIMIFDSADGAADAAPAQAEEKKEATPAAAPAAAAAKDVHVPDIGSDEVEVTEVMVKVGDTVEAEQSLITVEGDKASMEVPAPFAGTVKEIKVNTGDKVSTGSLIMVFEVAGAAPAAAPAKAEAAPAAPAAATGVKDVNVPDIGGDEVEVTEVMVKVGDKVAAEQSLITVEGDKASMEVPAPFAGTVKEIKISTGDKVKTGSLIMVFEVEGAAPAAAPAKQEAAAPAPAAKAEKPAAPAAKAEGKSEFAENDAYVHATPLIRRLAREFGVNLAKVKGTGRKGRILREDVQAYVKDAIKRAEAAPAAAGGGIPGMLPWPKVDFSKFGEVEEVELGRIQKISGANLSRNWVMIPHVTHFDKTDITDLEAFRKQQNAEAEKRKLDVKYTPVVFIMKAVAAALEQMPRFNSSLSEDGQRLTLKKYINIGVAVDTPNGLVVPVFKDVNKKSVTELSRELTTISKKARDGKLTAGEMQGGCFTISSIGGLGTTHFAPIVNAPEVAILGVSKSAMEPVWNGKEFVPRLMMPISLSFDHRVIDGADGARFITIINNMLSDIRRLVM
;
A
#
# COMPACT_ATOMS: atom_id res chain seq x y z
N MET A 1 39.29 6.63 -30.17
CA MET A 1 40.38 7.40 -29.49
C MET A 1 41.09 6.47 -28.52
N ALA A 2 42.41 6.57 -28.40
CA ALA A 2 43.16 5.77 -27.44
C ALA A 2 42.86 6.20 -26.00
N ILE A 3 42.45 5.25 -25.15
CA ILE A 3 42.18 5.44 -23.72
C ILE A 3 43.19 4.59 -22.94
N GLU A 4 43.92 5.21 -22.02
CA GLU A 4 44.88 4.53 -21.15
C GLU A 4 44.19 4.05 -19.87
N ILE A 5 44.22 2.74 -19.60
CA ILE A 5 43.71 2.16 -18.34
C ILE A 5 44.88 1.95 -17.39
N LYS A 6 44.71 2.44 -16.15
CA LYS A 6 45.72 2.42 -15.09
C LYS A 6 45.20 1.65 -13.87
N VAL A 7 46.11 1.12 -13.05
CA VAL A 7 45.73 0.44 -11.80
C VAL A 7 45.01 1.45 -10.88
N PRO A 8 43.81 1.12 -10.35
CA PRO A 8 43.14 1.91 -9.32
C PRO A 8 43.97 2.03 -8.04
N ASP A 9 43.48 2.79 -7.05
CA ASP A 9 44.03 2.74 -5.70
C ASP A 9 43.68 1.39 -5.05
N ILE A 10 44.71 0.58 -4.80
CA ILE A 10 44.62 -0.76 -4.20
C ILE A 10 44.99 -0.77 -2.70
N GLY A 11 45.25 0.40 -2.10
CA GLY A 11 45.58 0.52 -0.68
C GLY A 11 46.91 -0.13 -0.23
N THR A 12 47.74 -0.56 -1.18
CA THR A 12 49.08 -1.14 -0.98
C THR A 12 50.02 -0.70 -2.11
N ASP A 13 51.32 -0.60 -1.83
CA ASP A 13 52.27 0.05 -2.74
C ASP A 13 52.64 -0.80 -3.97
N GLU A 14 52.79 -2.13 -3.81
CA GLU A 14 53.08 -3.09 -4.89
C GLU A 14 52.11 -4.29 -4.84
N VAL A 15 51.66 -4.78 -6.01
CA VAL A 15 50.85 -6.00 -6.16
C VAL A 15 51.29 -6.80 -7.41
N GLU A 16 51.17 -8.13 -7.41
CA GLU A 16 51.60 -9.01 -8.53
C GLU A 16 50.41 -9.43 -9.41
N ILE A 17 50.59 -9.46 -10.74
CA ILE A 17 49.55 -9.86 -11.71
C ILE A 17 49.53 -11.38 -11.88
N THR A 18 48.46 -12.04 -11.44
CA THR A 18 48.34 -13.51 -11.48
C THR A 18 47.58 -14.04 -12.69
N GLU A 19 46.65 -13.28 -13.27
CA GLU A 19 45.94 -13.68 -14.50
C GLU A 19 45.52 -12.45 -15.34
N ILE A 20 45.51 -12.62 -16.67
CA ILE A 20 45.04 -11.61 -17.63
C ILE A 20 43.82 -12.19 -18.35
N LEU A 21 42.65 -11.57 -18.15
CA LEU A 21 41.34 -12.14 -18.51
C LEU A 21 40.87 -11.74 -19.92
N VAL A 22 41.53 -10.76 -20.55
CA VAL A 22 41.20 -10.21 -21.88
C VAL A 22 42.39 -10.25 -22.84
N LYS A 23 42.13 -10.31 -24.15
CA LYS A 23 43.16 -10.37 -25.20
C LYS A 23 43.11 -9.16 -26.10
N VAL A 24 44.23 -8.86 -26.76
CA VAL A 24 44.30 -7.83 -27.81
C VAL A 24 43.31 -8.19 -28.93
N GLY A 25 42.39 -7.27 -29.22
CA GLY A 25 41.27 -7.44 -30.15
C GLY A 25 39.92 -7.73 -29.49
N ASP A 26 39.86 -8.08 -28.21
CA ASP A 26 38.60 -8.32 -27.51
C ASP A 26 37.83 -7.01 -27.28
N LYS A 27 36.49 -7.07 -27.44
CA LYS A 27 35.60 -5.99 -27.03
C LYS A 27 35.21 -6.20 -25.56
N VAL A 28 35.39 -5.15 -24.76
CA VAL A 28 35.19 -5.15 -23.31
C VAL A 28 34.15 -4.11 -22.93
N GLU A 29 33.27 -4.45 -21.99
CA GLU A 29 32.23 -3.55 -21.46
C GLU A 29 32.72 -2.84 -20.17
N ALA A 30 32.05 -1.78 -19.75
CA ALA A 30 32.36 -1.13 -18.48
C ALA A 30 32.03 -2.08 -17.30
N GLU A 31 32.78 -1.98 -16.20
CA GLU A 31 32.76 -2.89 -15.04
C GLU A 31 33.19 -4.35 -15.33
N GLN A 32 33.68 -4.67 -16.53
CA GLN A 32 34.19 -6.01 -16.86
C GLN A 32 35.64 -6.19 -16.39
N SER A 33 35.93 -7.27 -15.65
CA SER A 33 37.27 -7.61 -15.13
C SER A 33 38.33 -7.77 -16.24
N LEU A 34 39.47 -7.11 -16.07
CA LEU A 34 40.59 -7.09 -17.02
C LEU A 34 41.74 -8.02 -16.62
N ILE A 35 42.13 -7.95 -15.35
CA ILE A 35 43.24 -8.70 -14.76
C ILE A 35 42.88 -9.09 -13.32
N THR A 36 43.48 -10.18 -12.85
CA THR A 36 43.51 -10.59 -11.45
C THR A 36 44.88 -10.23 -10.87
N VAL A 37 44.88 -9.57 -9.70
CA VAL A 37 46.09 -9.18 -8.97
C VAL A 37 46.06 -9.77 -7.56
N GLU A 38 47.20 -10.22 -7.05
CA GLU A 38 47.31 -10.82 -5.71
C GLU A 38 48.27 -10.03 -4.82
N GLY A 39 47.76 -9.60 -3.67
CA GLY A 39 48.52 -8.95 -2.61
C GLY A 39 48.42 -9.73 -1.29
N ASP A 40 49.29 -9.40 -0.34
CA ASP A 40 49.58 -10.09 0.95
C ASP A 40 48.40 -10.64 1.79
N LYS A 41 47.15 -10.28 1.48
CA LYS A 41 45.94 -10.67 2.22
C LYS A 41 44.74 -11.06 1.35
N ALA A 42 44.75 -10.78 0.05
CA ALA A 42 43.63 -11.03 -0.85
C ALA A 42 44.05 -10.93 -2.32
N SER A 43 43.40 -11.73 -3.18
CA SER A 43 43.30 -11.44 -4.61
C SER A 43 42.17 -10.45 -4.89
N MET A 44 42.37 -9.60 -5.90
CA MET A 44 41.38 -8.64 -6.37
C MET A 44 41.32 -8.66 -7.90
N GLU A 45 40.13 -8.45 -8.46
CA GLU A 45 39.94 -8.25 -9.90
C GLU A 45 39.91 -6.74 -10.20
N VAL A 46 40.59 -6.31 -11.26
CA VAL A 46 40.58 -4.90 -11.72
C VAL A 46 39.53 -4.73 -12.83
N PRO A 47 38.41 -4.03 -12.60
CA PRO A 47 37.37 -3.81 -13.61
C PRO A 47 37.76 -2.74 -14.64
N SER A 48 37.19 -2.82 -15.84
CA SER A 48 37.35 -1.81 -16.87
C SER A 48 36.52 -0.56 -16.56
N PRO A 49 37.12 0.64 -16.45
CA PRO A 49 36.37 1.86 -16.14
C PRO A 49 35.47 2.33 -17.31
N GLN A 50 35.70 1.85 -18.54
CA GLN A 50 34.93 2.20 -19.74
C GLN A 50 34.85 1.02 -20.72
N ALA A 51 33.89 1.07 -21.64
CA ALA A 51 33.76 0.10 -22.73
C ALA A 51 34.65 0.48 -23.93
N GLY A 52 35.26 -0.51 -24.58
CA GLY A 52 36.14 -0.30 -25.74
C GLY A 52 36.69 -1.60 -26.32
N VAL A 53 37.69 -1.48 -27.19
CA VAL A 53 38.42 -2.64 -27.75
C VAL A 53 39.87 -2.62 -27.29
N VAL A 54 40.36 -3.74 -26.74
CA VAL A 54 41.74 -3.88 -26.25
C VAL A 54 42.71 -3.77 -27.42
N LYS A 55 43.54 -2.71 -27.44
CA LYS A 55 44.47 -2.43 -28.54
C LYS A 55 45.90 -2.86 -28.25
N GLU A 56 46.32 -2.72 -26.99
CA GLU A 56 47.66 -3.09 -26.53
C GLU A 56 47.59 -3.45 -25.03
N ILE A 57 48.24 -4.54 -24.63
CA ILE A 57 48.41 -4.95 -23.23
C ILE A 57 49.90 -4.78 -22.92
N LYS A 58 50.24 -4.07 -21.84
CA LYS A 58 51.63 -3.70 -21.48
C LYS A 58 52.18 -4.41 -20.25
N VAL A 59 51.43 -5.39 -19.74
CA VAL A 59 51.75 -6.20 -18.58
C VAL A 59 51.70 -7.68 -18.91
N SER A 60 52.50 -8.47 -18.20
CA SER A 60 52.58 -9.93 -18.29
C SER A 60 52.10 -10.57 -16.99
N VAL A 61 51.75 -11.86 -17.04
CA VAL A 61 51.53 -12.64 -15.82
C VAL A 61 52.87 -12.82 -15.09
N GLY A 62 52.89 -12.48 -13.79
CA GLY A 62 54.09 -12.40 -12.96
C GLY A 62 54.76 -11.02 -12.90
N ASP A 63 54.23 -10.00 -13.59
CA ASP A 63 54.75 -8.63 -13.45
C ASP A 63 54.21 -7.96 -12.17
N LYS A 64 55.11 -7.30 -11.43
CA LYS A 64 54.77 -6.42 -10.30
C LYS A 64 54.31 -5.05 -10.79
N THR A 65 53.25 -4.52 -10.19
CA THR A 65 52.61 -3.28 -10.62
C THR A 65 52.21 -2.40 -9.43
N GLU A 66 52.39 -1.08 -9.58
CA GLU A 66 52.08 -0.05 -8.58
C GLU A 66 50.75 0.67 -8.89
N THR A 67 50.15 1.33 -7.89
CA THR A 67 48.96 2.18 -8.06
C THR A 67 49.21 3.26 -9.13
N GLY A 68 48.31 3.38 -10.11
CA GLY A 68 48.42 4.35 -11.20
C GLY A 68 49.33 3.96 -12.38
N ALA A 69 50.02 2.82 -12.34
CA ALA A 69 50.75 2.28 -13.49
C ALA A 69 49.80 1.87 -14.63
N LEU A 70 50.28 1.91 -15.88
CA LEU A 70 49.46 1.71 -17.08
C LEU A 70 49.42 0.24 -17.50
N ILE A 71 48.21 -0.33 -17.52
CA ILE A 71 47.96 -1.76 -17.76
C ILE A 71 47.73 -2.04 -19.26
N MET A 72 46.80 -1.30 -19.86
CA MET A 72 46.28 -1.54 -21.21
C MET A 72 45.92 -0.22 -21.91
N ILE A 73 45.94 -0.25 -23.24
CA ILE A 73 45.39 0.82 -24.08
C ILE A 73 44.19 0.27 -24.83
N PHE A 74 43.06 0.95 -24.72
CA PHE A 74 41.82 0.68 -25.44
C PHE A 74 41.67 1.66 -26.60
N ASP A 75 40.94 1.31 -27.66
CA ASP A 75 40.34 2.31 -28.55
C ASP A 75 38.84 2.43 -28.26
N SER A 76 38.37 3.68 -28.11
CA SER A 76 36.94 3.98 -27.95
C SER A 76 36.17 3.63 -29.22
N ALA A 77 35.03 2.95 -29.09
CA ALA A 77 34.25 2.42 -30.20
C ALA A 77 33.36 3.49 -30.87
N ASP A 78 33.95 4.57 -31.39
CA ASP A 78 33.27 5.60 -32.18
C ASP A 78 34.14 6.10 -33.35
N GLY A 79 33.74 5.75 -34.58
CA GLY A 79 34.39 6.05 -35.88
C GLY A 79 35.67 5.23 -36.22
N ALA A 80 36.02 4.95 -37.48
CA ALA A 80 35.41 5.10 -38.83
C ALA A 80 36.39 4.44 -39.85
N ALA A 81 36.10 3.98 -41.09
CA ALA A 81 34.90 3.66 -41.91
C ALA A 81 35.37 2.56 -42.93
N ASP A 82 35.04 2.36 -44.21
CA ASP A 82 34.12 2.89 -45.26
C ASP A 82 34.01 1.82 -46.40
N ALA A 83 32.97 1.85 -47.26
CA ALA A 83 33.01 1.45 -48.70
C ALA A 83 31.62 1.49 -49.41
N ALA A 84 31.51 2.23 -50.52
CA ALA A 84 30.33 2.28 -51.42
C ALA A 84 30.61 1.63 -52.82
N PRO A 85 29.70 1.70 -53.83
CA PRO A 85 29.66 2.90 -54.71
C PRO A 85 28.33 3.26 -55.44
N ALA A 86 28.27 4.51 -55.94
CA ALA A 86 27.45 5.04 -57.08
C ALA A 86 25.91 5.13 -56.94
N GLN A 87 25.16 6.12 -57.47
CA GLN A 87 25.37 7.38 -58.24
C GLN A 87 24.01 8.14 -58.32
N ALA A 88 23.81 9.43 -58.68
CA ALA A 88 24.63 10.65 -58.83
C ALA A 88 23.74 11.93 -59.04
N GLU A 89 24.32 13.12 -58.84
CA GLU A 89 23.99 14.46 -59.45
C GLU A 89 22.61 15.16 -59.15
N GLU A 90 22.46 16.51 -59.09
CA GLU A 90 23.41 17.63 -59.28
C GLU A 90 23.08 18.95 -58.49
N LYS A 91 24.13 19.73 -58.14
CA LYS A 91 24.28 21.20 -57.89
C LYS A 91 23.13 22.14 -57.44
N LYS A 92 23.44 23.02 -56.45
CA LYS A 92 23.90 24.44 -56.70
C LYS A 92 24.52 25.15 -55.46
N GLU A 93 25.12 26.33 -55.67
CA GLU A 93 25.95 27.10 -54.71
C GLU A 93 25.23 28.27 -53.98
N ALA A 94 25.94 28.90 -53.02
CA ALA A 94 25.49 29.91 -52.05
C ALA A 94 25.17 31.31 -52.64
N THR A 95 24.35 32.16 -51.99
CA THR A 95 24.73 33.15 -50.93
C THR A 95 23.51 34.07 -50.65
N PRO A 96 23.52 35.02 -49.68
CA PRO A 96 24.06 35.04 -48.32
C PRO A 96 22.99 35.43 -47.24
N ALA A 97 23.44 35.65 -46.00
CA ALA A 97 22.71 35.95 -44.76
C ALA A 97 21.45 36.88 -44.80
N ALA A 98 20.49 36.56 -43.92
CA ALA A 98 19.42 37.44 -43.46
C ALA A 98 19.43 37.54 -41.91
N ALA A 99 18.92 38.65 -41.37
CA ALA A 99 18.90 38.95 -39.93
C ALA A 99 17.84 38.12 -39.16
N PRO A 100 18.01 37.90 -37.83
CA PRO A 100 17.13 37.00 -37.07
C PRO A 100 15.68 37.50 -37.00
N ALA A 101 14.73 36.61 -37.25
CA ALA A 101 13.33 36.82 -36.90
C ALA A 101 13.18 36.82 -35.37
N ALA A 102 12.32 37.69 -34.83
CA ALA A 102 12.15 37.84 -33.39
C ALA A 102 11.52 36.58 -32.77
N ALA A 103 12.30 35.87 -31.97
CA ALA A 103 11.82 34.75 -31.18
C ALA A 103 10.95 35.25 -30.03
N ALA A 104 9.77 34.64 -29.83
CA ALA A 104 8.86 35.03 -28.77
C ALA A 104 9.09 34.14 -27.54
N ALA A 105 9.52 34.74 -26.43
CA ALA A 105 9.42 34.08 -25.14
C ALA A 105 7.94 33.93 -24.77
N LYS A 106 7.52 32.71 -24.43
CA LYS A 106 6.20 32.41 -23.88
C LYS A 106 6.37 31.73 -22.53
N ASP A 107 5.66 32.25 -21.55
CA ASP A 107 5.62 31.75 -20.18
C ASP A 107 4.67 30.55 -20.09
N VAL A 108 5.12 29.45 -19.47
CA VAL A 108 4.32 28.24 -19.23
C VAL A 108 3.94 28.16 -17.76
N HIS A 109 2.63 28.21 -17.51
CA HIS A 109 2.05 28.19 -16.17
C HIS A 109 1.45 26.83 -15.82
N VAL A 110 1.38 26.50 -14.53
CA VAL A 110 0.66 25.32 -14.01
C VAL A 110 -0.82 25.39 -14.41
N PRO A 111 -1.37 24.37 -15.10
CA PRO A 111 -2.81 24.26 -15.39
C PRO A 111 -3.68 24.17 -14.14
N ASP A 112 -4.99 24.03 -14.31
CA ASP A 112 -5.89 23.74 -13.17
C ASP A 112 -5.69 22.31 -12.66
N ILE A 113 -5.04 22.19 -11.51
CA ILE A 113 -4.74 20.93 -10.80
C ILE A 113 -5.82 20.56 -9.76
N GLY A 114 -6.97 21.25 -9.76
CA GLY A 114 -8.12 20.92 -8.91
C GLY A 114 -7.87 21.01 -7.39
N SER A 115 -6.78 21.68 -6.99
CA SER A 115 -6.28 21.79 -5.62
C SER A 115 -5.39 23.03 -5.46
N ASP A 116 -5.27 23.56 -4.24
CA ASP A 116 -4.67 24.89 -4.00
C ASP A 116 -3.12 24.91 -4.00
N GLU A 117 -2.47 23.82 -3.56
CA GLU A 117 -1.00 23.63 -3.55
C GLU A 117 -0.66 22.16 -3.85
N VAL A 118 0.37 21.93 -4.67
CA VAL A 118 0.87 20.60 -5.08
C VAL A 118 2.41 20.62 -5.14
N GLU A 119 3.09 19.51 -4.86
CA GLU A 119 4.57 19.44 -4.83
C GLU A 119 5.15 18.85 -6.13
N VAL A 120 6.27 19.39 -6.63
CA VAL A 120 6.94 18.89 -7.85
C VAL A 120 7.88 17.74 -7.54
N THR A 121 7.55 16.53 -8.00
CA THR A 121 8.32 15.31 -7.71
C THR A 121 9.41 15.03 -8.74
N GLU A 122 9.23 15.42 -10.00
CA GLU A 122 10.23 15.25 -11.05
C GLU A 122 10.12 16.34 -12.13
N VAL A 123 11.27 16.75 -12.70
CA VAL A 123 11.36 17.70 -13.82
C VAL A 123 11.98 16.96 -15.00
N MET A 124 11.18 16.74 -16.06
CA MET A 124 11.53 15.81 -17.14
C MET A 124 12.32 16.44 -18.30
N VAL A 125 12.47 17.76 -18.33
CA VAL A 125 13.15 18.51 -19.40
C VAL A 125 14.26 19.40 -18.83
N LYS A 126 15.30 19.66 -19.62
CA LYS A 126 16.46 20.48 -19.25
C LYS A 126 16.49 21.79 -20.05
N VAL A 127 17.19 22.78 -19.52
CA VAL A 127 17.44 24.05 -20.24
C VAL A 127 18.23 23.76 -21.52
N GLY A 128 17.67 24.15 -22.67
CA GLY A 128 18.19 23.85 -24.01
C GLY A 128 17.44 22.73 -24.74
N ASP A 129 16.64 21.91 -24.06
CA ASP A 129 15.86 20.86 -24.73
C ASP A 129 14.75 21.45 -25.60
N THR A 130 14.47 20.79 -26.73
CA THR A 130 13.33 21.10 -27.60
C THR A 130 12.19 20.12 -27.30
N VAL A 131 11.02 20.66 -27.03
CA VAL A 131 9.86 19.94 -26.51
C VAL A 131 8.71 20.08 -27.52
N GLU A 132 8.02 18.98 -27.80
CA GLU A 132 6.83 18.97 -28.66
C GLU A 132 5.58 19.36 -27.87
N ALA A 133 4.49 19.74 -28.56
CA ALA A 133 3.22 19.99 -27.87
C ALA A 133 2.68 18.69 -27.23
N GLU A 134 2.01 18.81 -26.10
CA GLU A 134 1.48 17.70 -25.28
C GLU A 134 2.54 16.82 -24.58
N GLN A 135 3.85 17.04 -24.81
CA GLN A 135 4.93 16.32 -24.11
C GLN A 135 5.05 16.74 -22.63
N SER A 136 5.21 15.78 -21.71
CA SER A 136 5.28 16.02 -20.26
C SER A 136 6.50 16.85 -19.84
N LEU A 137 6.28 17.90 -19.03
CA LEU A 137 7.31 18.83 -18.55
C LEU A 137 7.76 18.54 -17.12
N ILE A 138 6.80 18.36 -16.22
CA ILE A 138 7.00 18.06 -14.79
C ILE A 138 5.96 17.05 -14.33
N THR A 139 6.32 16.28 -13.31
CA THR A 139 5.40 15.44 -12.52
C THR A 139 5.14 16.12 -11.19
N VAL A 140 3.87 16.21 -10.82
CA VAL A 140 3.41 16.85 -9.57
C VAL A 140 2.56 15.87 -8.77
N GLU A 141 2.75 15.82 -7.44
CA GLU A 141 2.03 14.89 -6.56
C GLU A 141 1.06 15.64 -5.65
N GLY A 142 -0.23 15.38 -5.85
CA GLY A 142 -1.32 15.89 -5.03
C GLY A 142 -1.99 14.79 -4.22
N ASP A 143 -2.75 15.19 -3.21
CA ASP A 143 -3.40 14.40 -2.14
C ASP A 143 -4.22 13.14 -2.55
N LYS A 144 -4.39 12.89 -3.86
CA LYS A 144 -5.16 11.77 -4.43
C LYS A 144 -4.54 11.13 -5.69
N ALA A 145 -3.56 11.76 -6.32
CA ALA A 145 -2.90 11.26 -7.54
C ALA A 145 -1.64 12.08 -7.87
N SER A 146 -0.64 11.42 -8.45
CA SER A 146 0.38 12.08 -9.27
C SER A 146 -0.22 12.48 -10.62
N MET A 147 0.11 13.69 -11.11
CA MET A 147 -0.29 14.20 -12.41
C MET A 147 0.93 14.67 -13.19
N GLU A 148 0.96 14.42 -14.49
CA GLU A 148 1.94 14.99 -15.42
C GLU A 148 1.40 16.30 -15.99
N VAL A 149 2.25 17.33 -16.08
CA VAL A 149 1.90 18.62 -16.70
C VAL A 149 2.42 18.64 -18.15
N PRO A 150 1.55 18.55 -19.17
CA PRO A 150 1.96 18.55 -20.57
C PRO A 150 2.32 19.95 -21.09
N ALA A 151 3.19 20.00 -22.09
CA ALA A 151 3.61 21.23 -22.75
C ALA A 151 2.46 21.85 -23.57
N PRO A 152 2.03 23.10 -23.29
CA PRO A 152 0.90 23.72 -23.98
C PRO A 152 1.20 24.17 -25.42
N PHE A 153 2.46 24.13 -25.85
CA PHE A 153 2.93 24.39 -27.21
C PHE A 153 4.36 23.87 -27.39
N ALA A 154 4.75 23.56 -28.62
CA ALA A 154 6.13 23.17 -28.94
C ALA A 154 7.10 24.37 -28.88
N GLY A 155 8.34 24.14 -28.43
CA GLY A 155 9.37 25.17 -28.33
C GLY A 155 10.65 24.69 -27.63
N THR A 156 11.60 25.58 -27.43
CA THR A 156 12.87 25.28 -26.72
C THR A 156 12.85 25.83 -25.30
N VAL A 157 13.22 25.01 -24.30
CA VAL A 157 13.28 25.40 -22.88
C VAL A 157 14.41 26.42 -22.68
N LYS A 158 14.09 27.64 -22.27
CA LYS A 158 15.07 28.72 -22.06
C LYS A 158 15.43 28.91 -20.59
N GLU A 159 14.48 28.74 -19.69
CA GLU A 159 14.65 28.93 -18.25
C GLU A 159 13.66 28.05 -17.49
N ILE A 160 14.12 27.31 -16.48
CA ILE A 160 13.28 26.52 -15.57
C ILE A 160 13.29 27.24 -14.23
N LYS A 161 12.11 27.50 -13.64
CA LYS A 161 11.94 28.32 -12.43
C LYS A 161 11.47 27.55 -11.19
N VAL A 162 11.35 26.23 -11.33
CA VAL A 162 10.83 25.31 -10.31
C VAL A 162 11.77 24.11 -10.22
N ASN A 163 12.13 23.72 -8.99
CA ASN A 163 13.01 22.61 -8.68
C ASN A 163 12.21 21.43 -8.11
N THR A 164 12.81 20.25 -8.07
CA THR A 164 12.24 19.11 -7.34
C THR A 164 12.08 19.43 -5.85
N GLY A 165 10.87 19.24 -5.31
CA GLY A 165 10.48 19.60 -3.94
C GLY A 165 9.94 21.02 -3.77
N ASP A 166 9.87 21.84 -4.83
CA ASP A 166 9.18 23.13 -4.76
C ASP A 166 7.65 22.92 -4.78
N LYS A 167 6.94 23.71 -3.97
CA LYS A 167 5.47 23.78 -3.99
C LYS A 167 4.98 24.74 -5.06
N VAL A 168 4.02 24.28 -5.87
CA VAL A 168 3.38 25.07 -6.93
C VAL A 168 1.87 25.06 -6.79
N SER A 169 1.24 26.17 -7.17
CA SER A 169 -0.22 26.34 -7.22
C SER A 169 -0.70 26.67 -8.62
N THR A 170 -1.99 26.45 -8.92
CA THR A 170 -2.61 26.77 -10.21
C THR A 170 -2.23 28.18 -10.70
N GLY A 171 -1.64 28.28 -11.89
CA GLY A 171 -1.15 29.53 -12.48
C GLY A 171 0.29 29.93 -12.10
N SER A 172 1.01 29.15 -11.29
CA SER A 172 2.45 29.37 -11.01
C SER A 172 3.30 29.24 -12.28
N LEU A 173 4.33 30.06 -12.45
CA LEU A 173 5.23 30.04 -13.61
C LEU A 173 6.25 28.89 -13.48
N ILE A 174 6.19 27.89 -14.36
CA ILE A 174 7.10 26.73 -14.33
C ILE A 174 8.36 27.00 -15.15
N MET A 175 8.18 27.38 -16.41
CA MET A 175 9.24 27.46 -17.42
C MET A 175 9.01 28.62 -18.40
N VAL A 176 10.08 29.17 -18.92
CA VAL A 176 10.06 30.12 -20.04
C VAL A 176 10.54 29.38 -21.29
N PHE A 177 9.69 29.38 -22.32
CA PHE A 177 9.96 28.73 -23.61
C PHE A 177 10.22 29.75 -24.70
N GLU A 178 11.15 29.44 -25.60
CA GLU A 178 11.38 30.21 -26.82
C GLU A 178 10.62 29.59 -28.00
N VAL A 179 9.76 30.38 -28.65
CA VAL A 179 8.76 29.90 -29.60
C VAL A 179 8.79 30.71 -30.90
N ALA A 180 8.77 30.01 -32.04
CA ALA A 180 8.53 30.64 -33.34
C ALA A 180 7.08 31.18 -33.40
N GLY A 181 6.95 32.50 -33.57
CA GLY A 181 5.70 33.21 -33.24
C GLY A 181 4.50 32.93 -34.14
N ALA A 182 3.45 32.35 -33.56
CA ALA A 182 2.06 32.50 -34.01
C ALA A 182 1.19 33.04 -32.86
N ALA A 183 0.20 33.88 -33.18
CA ALA A 183 -0.61 34.66 -32.24
C ALA A 183 -2.11 34.50 -32.47
N PRO A 184 -2.91 34.48 -31.39
CA PRO A 184 -4.26 35.05 -31.39
C PRO A 184 -4.48 35.98 -30.16
N ALA A 185 -5.70 36.48 -29.95
CA ALA A 185 -5.96 37.65 -29.10
C ALA A 185 -7.23 37.58 -28.22
N ALA A 186 -7.23 38.44 -27.19
CA ALA A 186 -8.36 39.09 -26.50
C ALA A 186 -9.39 38.24 -25.71
N ALA A 187 -9.54 38.58 -24.42
CA ALA A 187 -10.73 38.31 -23.59
C ALA A 187 -11.74 39.49 -23.67
N PRO A 188 -12.94 39.39 -23.07
CA PRO A 188 -13.11 39.98 -21.73
C PRO A 188 -14.05 39.20 -20.79
N ALA A 189 -14.27 39.70 -19.57
CA ALA A 189 -14.99 39.05 -18.48
C ALA A 189 -16.20 39.85 -17.96
N LYS A 190 -16.95 39.27 -16.97
CA LYS A 190 -17.26 39.84 -15.63
C LYS A 190 -18.71 39.62 -15.14
N ALA A 191 -18.85 39.51 -13.80
CA ALA A 191 -19.92 40.05 -12.92
C ALA A 191 -20.77 39.04 -12.12
N GLU A 192 -21.38 39.57 -11.05
CA GLU A 192 -21.83 38.93 -9.81
C GLU A 192 -22.99 39.75 -9.21
N ALA A 193 -24.03 39.13 -8.62
CA ALA A 193 -24.88 39.73 -7.55
C ALA A 193 -25.98 38.79 -7.00
N ALA A 194 -26.31 38.97 -5.72
CA ALA A 194 -27.58 38.62 -5.05
C ALA A 194 -28.15 39.94 -4.42
N PRO A 195 -29.05 40.00 -3.40
CA PRO A 195 -29.95 39.03 -2.74
C PRO A 195 -31.40 39.60 -2.51
N ALA A 196 -32.26 38.93 -1.71
CA ALA A 196 -33.18 39.57 -0.72
C ALA A 196 -34.10 38.59 0.09
N ALA A 197 -34.59 39.07 1.25
CA ALA A 197 -35.50 38.42 2.24
C ALA A 197 -37.02 38.56 1.85
N PRO A 198 -38.06 38.10 2.64
CA PRO A 198 -38.34 38.56 4.03
C PRO A 198 -39.21 37.67 4.99
N ALA A 199 -39.50 38.22 6.18
CA ALA A 199 -40.70 38.04 7.02
C ALA A 199 -40.85 36.81 7.96
N ALA A 200 -41.79 36.92 8.90
CA ALA A 200 -42.04 35.99 10.02
C ALA A 200 -43.55 35.69 10.19
N ALA A 201 -43.90 34.53 10.74
CA ALA A 201 -45.28 34.05 10.87
C ALA A 201 -45.51 33.16 12.12
N THR A 202 -46.78 32.86 12.39
CA THR A 202 -47.24 31.92 13.43
C THR A 202 -46.72 30.50 13.19
N GLY A 203 -46.08 29.90 14.20
CA GLY A 203 -45.44 28.59 14.10
C GLY A 203 -46.41 27.42 14.14
N VAL A 204 -46.98 27.06 12.99
CA VAL A 204 -47.28 25.65 12.70
C VAL A 204 -45.97 24.89 12.78
N LYS A 205 -45.95 23.74 13.46
CA LYS A 205 -44.75 22.91 13.59
C LYS A 205 -44.99 21.50 13.09
N ASP A 206 -44.14 21.12 12.15
CA ASP A 206 -43.99 19.75 11.69
C ASP A 206 -43.29 18.90 12.76
N VAL A 207 -43.77 17.67 12.96
CA VAL A 207 -43.13 16.66 13.80
C VAL A 207 -42.61 15.55 12.90
N ASN A 208 -41.28 15.44 12.85
CA ASN A 208 -40.56 14.45 12.05
C ASN A 208 -40.12 13.26 12.90
N VAL A 209 -39.94 12.10 12.27
CA VAL A 209 -39.36 10.91 12.90
C VAL A 209 -37.94 11.23 13.40
N PRO A 210 -37.63 11.05 14.70
CA PRO A 210 -36.27 11.18 15.24
C PRO A 210 -35.27 10.21 14.60
N ASP A 211 -34.00 10.27 14.99
CA ASP A 211 -33.04 9.27 14.53
C ASP A 211 -33.32 7.89 15.17
N ILE A 212 -33.75 6.96 14.31
CA ILE A 212 -34.13 5.58 14.65
C ILE A 212 -33.00 4.58 14.37
N GLY A 213 -31.81 5.04 13.94
CA GLY A 213 -30.62 4.19 13.80
C GLY A 213 -30.68 3.15 12.66
N GLY A 214 -31.54 3.36 11.67
CA GLY A 214 -31.68 2.50 10.48
C GLY A 214 -32.43 3.21 9.34
N ASP A 215 -32.22 2.75 8.10
CA ASP A 215 -32.66 3.47 6.89
C ASP A 215 -34.17 3.42 6.59
N GLU A 216 -34.87 2.37 7.03
CA GLU A 216 -36.33 2.16 6.86
C GLU A 216 -36.91 1.35 8.03
N VAL A 217 -38.04 1.79 8.59
CA VAL A 217 -38.77 1.13 9.70
C VAL A 217 -40.29 1.26 9.44
N GLU A 218 -41.09 0.29 9.89
CA GLU A 218 -42.55 0.26 9.64
C GLU A 218 -43.37 0.73 10.85
N VAL A 219 -44.48 1.44 10.62
CA VAL A 219 -45.35 2.01 11.66
C VAL A 219 -46.46 1.03 12.04
N THR A 220 -46.42 0.49 13.25
CA THR A 220 -47.36 -0.55 13.69
C THR A 220 -48.64 0.01 14.30
N GLU A 221 -48.57 1.10 15.08
CA GLU A 221 -49.73 1.73 15.71
C GLU A 221 -49.60 3.26 15.78
N VAL A 222 -50.73 3.96 15.64
CA VAL A 222 -50.84 5.43 15.74
C VAL A 222 -51.76 5.77 16.91
N MET A 223 -51.20 6.38 17.97
CA MET A 223 -51.85 6.46 19.29
C MET A 223 -52.64 7.76 19.53
N VAL A 224 -52.61 8.72 18.60
CA VAL A 224 -53.31 10.02 18.71
C VAL A 224 -54.20 10.28 17.48
N LYS A 225 -55.26 11.08 17.64
CA LYS A 225 -56.22 11.42 16.59
C LYS A 225 -56.17 12.92 16.25
N VAL A 226 -56.64 13.27 15.06
CA VAL A 226 -56.78 14.67 14.64
C VAL A 226 -57.75 15.38 15.59
N GLY A 227 -57.28 16.48 16.20
CA GLY A 227 -57.97 17.24 17.25
C GLY A 227 -57.52 16.94 18.68
N ASP A 228 -56.74 15.88 18.93
CA ASP A 228 -56.24 15.59 20.28
C ASP A 228 -55.19 16.60 20.74
N LYS A 229 -55.21 16.93 22.03
CA LYS A 229 -54.23 17.81 22.68
C LYS A 229 -53.17 16.97 23.38
N VAL A 230 -51.95 16.98 22.85
CA VAL A 230 -50.85 16.11 23.24
C VAL A 230 -49.86 16.88 24.11
N ALA A 231 -49.37 16.25 25.18
CA ALA A 231 -48.31 16.79 26.03
C ALA A 231 -46.93 16.55 25.40
N ALA A 232 -45.92 17.35 25.80
CA ALA A 232 -44.54 17.00 25.48
C ALA A 232 -44.19 15.64 26.13
N GLU A 233 -43.32 14.86 25.46
CA GLU A 233 -42.89 13.52 25.86
C GLU A 233 -43.97 12.42 25.78
N GLN A 234 -45.21 12.72 25.37
CA GLN A 234 -46.27 11.73 25.16
C GLN A 234 -46.09 10.97 23.83
N SER A 235 -46.19 9.64 23.85
CA SER A 235 -46.03 8.77 22.66
C SER A 235 -47.05 9.07 21.55
N LEU A 236 -46.59 9.19 20.31
CA LEU A 236 -47.38 9.50 19.12
C LEU A 236 -47.65 8.27 18.24
N ILE A 237 -46.60 7.51 17.96
CA ILE A 237 -46.62 6.30 17.12
C ILE A 237 -45.67 5.24 17.71
N THR A 238 -45.93 3.98 17.39
CA THR A 238 -45.01 2.86 17.63
C THR A 238 -44.46 2.36 16.30
N VAL A 239 -43.16 2.10 16.25
CA VAL A 239 -42.44 1.65 15.05
C VAL A 239 -41.62 0.39 15.36
N GLU A 240 -41.57 -0.56 14.42
CA GLU A 240 -40.90 -1.85 14.64
C GLU A 240 -39.64 -1.99 13.79
N GLY A 241 -38.48 -1.92 14.44
CA GLY A 241 -37.17 -2.18 13.82
C GLY A 241 -36.67 -3.60 14.10
N ASP A 242 -35.74 -4.06 13.26
CA ASP A 242 -35.12 -5.41 13.19
C ASP A 242 -34.71 -6.07 14.53
N LYS A 243 -34.61 -5.31 15.62
CA LYS A 243 -34.20 -5.80 16.95
C LYS A 243 -35.05 -5.31 18.13
N ALA A 244 -35.97 -4.36 17.93
CA ALA A 244 -36.88 -3.83 18.95
C ALA A 244 -38.00 -2.96 18.35
N SER A 245 -39.18 -2.99 18.96
CA SER A 245 -40.18 -1.93 18.81
C SER A 245 -39.74 -0.68 19.61
N MET A 246 -39.97 0.51 19.06
CA MET A 246 -39.70 1.79 19.71
C MET A 246 -40.93 2.70 19.64
N GLU A 247 -41.16 3.48 20.70
CA GLU A 247 -42.18 4.53 20.73
C GLU A 247 -41.56 5.88 20.37
N VAL A 248 -42.26 6.68 19.57
CA VAL A 248 -41.82 8.03 19.18
C VAL A 248 -42.56 9.07 20.05
N PRO A 249 -41.89 9.75 21.00
CA PRO A 249 -42.52 10.74 21.86
C PRO A 249 -42.69 12.11 21.17
N ALA A 250 -43.72 12.86 21.59
CA ALA A 250 -44.01 14.20 21.08
C ALA A 250 -42.93 15.21 21.51
N PRO A 251 -42.23 15.88 20.57
CA PRO A 251 -41.12 16.79 20.90
C PRO A 251 -41.57 18.14 21.49
N PHE A 252 -42.87 18.44 21.51
CA PHE A 252 -43.46 19.62 22.16
C PHE A 252 -44.97 19.40 22.35
N ALA A 253 -45.57 20.12 23.31
CA ALA A 253 -47.02 20.10 23.53
C ALA A 253 -47.77 20.93 22.47
N GLY A 254 -48.94 20.46 22.04
CA GLY A 254 -49.77 21.13 21.04
C GLY A 254 -51.03 20.33 20.68
N THR A 255 -51.80 20.83 19.72
CA THR A 255 -52.98 20.14 19.18
C THR A 255 -52.66 19.51 17.82
N VAL A 256 -53.01 18.23 17.62
CA VAL A 256 -52.83 17.52 16.35
C VAL A 256 -53.76 18.11 15.29
N LYS A 257 -53.22 18.73 14.25
CA LYS A 257 -54.00 19.36 13.18
C LYS A 257 -54.16 18.47 11.95
N GLU A 258 -53.15 17.67 11.64
CA GLU A 258 -53.13 16.77 10.48
C GLU A 258 -52.20 15.58 10.78
N ILE A 259 -52.63 14.36 10.45
CA ILE A 259 -51.81 13.13 10.51
C ILE A 259 -51.57 12.68 9.08
N LYS A 260 -50.30 12.41 8.71
CA LYS A 260 -49.89 12.13 7.32
C LYS A 260 -49.41 10.70 7.09
N ILE A 261 -49.57 9.82 8.08
CA ILE A 261 -49.06 8.46 8.11
C ILE A 261 -50.16 7.51 8.60
N SER A 262 -50.24 6.35 7.98
CA SER A 262 -51.16 5.25 8.29
C SER A 262 -50.42 4.09 8.96
N THR A 263 -51.15 3.21 9.65
CA THR A 263 -50.61 1.92 10.12
C THR A 263 -50.22 1.04 8.93
N GLY A 264 -48.97 0.56 8.91
CA GLY A 264 -48.35 -0.18 7.80
C GLY A 264 -47.53 0.67 6.83
N ASP A 265 -47.43 1.99 7.02
CA ASP A 265 -46.54 2.83 6.23
C ASP A 265 -45.07 2.70 6.68
N LYS A 266 -44.14 2.76 5.72
CA LYS A 266 -42.70 2.79 5.96
C LYS A 266 -42.17 4.20 6.11
N VAL A 267 -41.34 4.42 7.14
CA VAL A 267 -40.76 5.70 7.48
C VAL A 267 -39.23 5.65 7.58
N LYS A 268 -38.60 6.79 7.33
CA LYS A 268 -37.15 7.03 7.49
C LYS A 268 -36.91 8.12 8.54
N THR A 269 -35.73 8.16 9.15
CA THR A 269 -35.26 9.31 9.96
C THR A 269 -35.55 10.63 9.21
N GLY A 270 -36.24 11.56 9.86
CA GLY A 270 -36.65 12.84 9.27
C GLY A 270 -37.99 12.85 8.51
N SER A 271 -38.70 11.73 8.36
CA SER A 271 -40.03 11.69 7.69
C SER A 271 -41.09 12.47 8.47
N LEU A 272 -41.99 13.18 7.80
CA LEU A 272 -43.05 13.97 8.44
C LEU A 272 -44.20 13.10 8.96
N ILE A 273 -44.41 13.05 10.28
CA ILE A 273 -45.47 12.25 10.90
C ILE A 273 -46.79 13.02 11.00
N MET A 274 -46.74 14.19 11.64
CA MET A 274 -47.92 14.98 12.02
C MET A 274 -47.62 16.47 11.99
N VAL A 275 -48.66 17.26 11.76
CA VAL A 275 -48.62 18.72 11.80
C VAL A 275 -49.32 19.20 13.07
N PHE A 276 -48.61 19.96 13.90
CA PHE A 276 -49.10 20.47 15.18
C PHE A 276 -49.28 21.98 15.19
N GLU A 277 -50.30 22.43 15.94
CA GLU A 277 -50.54 23.84 16.24
C GLU A 277 -50.21 24.12 17.71
N VAL A 278 -49.36 25.13 17.94
CA VAL A 278 -48.75 25.42 19.26
C VAL A 278 -49.12 26.82 19.71
N GLU A 279 -49.96 26.92 20.74
CA GLU A 279 -50.29 28.19 21.40
C GLU A 279 -49.15 28.63 22.35
N GLY A 280 -48.74 29.90 22.25
CA GLY A 280 -47.68 30.46 23.09
C GLY A 280 -48.20 31.49 24.10
N ALA A 281 -48.20 31.15 25.40
CA ALA A 281 -48.42 32.08 26.50
C ALA A 281 -47.67 31.63 27.78
N ALA A 282 -47.42 32.57 28.69
CA ALA A 282 -46.66 32.38 29.94
C ALA A 282 -47.37 33.15 31.11
N PRO A 283 -46.77 33.34 32.30
CA PRO A 283 -46.56 32.32 33.33
C PRO A 283 -47.11 32.73 34.73
N ALA A 284 -47.44 31.79 35.62
CA ALA A 284 -47.63 32.09 37.06
C ALA A 284 -47.62 30.89 38.04
N ALA A 285 -47.13 31.18 39.25
CA ALA A 285 -47.52 30.63 40.57
C ALA A 285 -47.16 29.19 41.04
N ALA A 286 -46.84 29.12 42.34
CA ALA A 286 -46.75 27.99 43.27
C ALA A 286 -47.48 28.43 44.58
N PRO A 287 -47.51 27.70 45.73
CA PRO A 287 -46.93 26.39 46.10
C PRO A 287 -47.87 25.46 46.94
N ALA A 288 -47.41 24.26 47.34
CA ALA A 288 -47.83 23.55 48.57
C ALA A 288 -46.88 22.37 48.94
N LYS A 289 -46.96 21.88 50.19
CA LYS A 289 -46.27 20.67 50.73
C LYS A 289 -47.27 19.62 51.20
N GLN A 290 -46.91 18.33 51.07
CA GLN A 290 -46.86 17.26 52.11
C GLN A 290 -46.74 15.90 51.39
N GLU A 291 -46.34 14.76 51.97
CA GLU A 291 -45.38 14.35 53.03
C GLU A 291 -45.71 12.86 53.34
N ALA A 292 -44.68 12.02 53.46
CA ALA A 292 -44.67 10.67 54.05
C ALA A 292 -45.66 9.57 53.56
N ALA A 293 -45.08 8.52 52.96
CA ALA A 293 -45.35 7.13 53.33
C ALA A 293 -44.08 6.27 53.09
N ALA A 294 -43.86 5.23 53.89
CA ALA A 294 -42.66 4.38 53.80
C ALA A 294 -43.02 2.89 53.88
N PRO A 295 -42.21 1.98 53.30
CA PRO A 295 -42.22 0.56 53.63
C PRO A 295 -40.90 0.05 54.22
N ALA A 296 -41.00 -0.90 55.16
CA ALA A 296 -39.91 -1.69 55.74
C ALA A 296 -40.53 -2.94 56.42
N PRO A 297 -39.78 -4.00 56.82
CA PRO A 297 -38.34 -4.24 56.64
C PRO A 297 -37.93 -5.65 56.13
N ALA A 298 -36.72 -5.70 55.54
CA ALA A 298 -35.65 -6.72 55.67
C ALA A 298 -35.92 -8.25 55.72
N ALA A 299 -35.26 -8.98 54.80
CA ALA A 299 -34.36 -10.11 55.10
C ALA A 299 -33.46 -10.44 53.88
N LYS A 300 -32.32 -11.14 53.98
CA LYS A 300 -31.02 -10.86 54.65
C LYS A 300 -30.00 -11.90 54.13
N ALA A 301 -28.72 -11.51 53.95
CA ALA A 301 -27.55 -12.26 53.40
C ALA A 301 -27.26 -11.96 51.91
N GLU A 302 -26.02 -11.95 51.42
CA GLU A 302 -24.70 -11.98 52.08
C GLU A 302 -23.68 -11.13 51.29
N LYS A 303 -22.40 -11.08 51.71
CA LYS A 303 -21.42 -10.05 51.27
C LYS A 303 -20.35 -10.56 50.28
N PRO A 304 -20.33 -10.10 49.02
CA PRO A 304 -19.16 -10.16 48.13
C PRO A 304 -18.17 -8.98 48.31
N ALA A 305 -17.06 -9.03 47.57
CA ALA A 305 -15.99 -8.03 47.61
C ALA A 305 -16.31 -6.73 46.85
N ALA A 306 -15.44 -5.72 47.00
CA ALA A 306 -15.57 -4.43 46.34
C ALA A 306 -15.47 -4.57 44.80
N PRO A 307 -16.33 -3.88 44.01
CA PRO A 307 -16.18 -3.83 42.57
C PRO A 307 -14.87 -3.14 42.16
N ALA A 308 -14.10 -3.79 41.30
CA ALA A 308 -13.02 -3.10 40.58
C ALA A 308 -13.62 -2.03 39.67
N ALA A 309 -12.96 -0.88 39.56
CA ALA A 309 -13.42 0.20 38.69
C ALA A 309 -13.43 -0.24 37.22
N LYS A 310 -14.56 -0.09 36.54
CA LYS A 310 -14.57 -0.15 35.08
C LYS A 310 -13.67 0.96 34.54
N ALA A 311 -12.68 0.59 33.74
CA ALA A 311 -11.97 1.54 32.88
C ALA A 311 -12.82 1.83 31.64
N GLU A 312 -13.88 2.64 31.80
CA GLU A 312 -14.64 3.15 30.66
C GLU A 312 -13.74 4.10 29.84
N GLY A 313 -13.83 3.98 28.51
CA GLY A 313 -12.91 4.65 27.59
C GLY A 313 -13.00 6.16 27.69
N LYS A 314 -11.92 6.82 28.11
CA LYS A 314 -11.83 8.28 28.14
C LYS A 314 -11.78 8.84 26.72
N SER A 315 -12.95 9.16 26.17
CA SER A 315 -13.09 10.34 25.33
C SER A 315 -12.56 11.54 26.14
N GLU A 316 -11.58 12.29 25.60
CA GLU A 316 -10.90 13.35 26.37
C GLU A 316 -11.77 14.60 26.65
N PHE A 317 -13.01 14.59 26.19
CA PHE A 317 -13.99 15.65 26.44
C PHE A 317 -14.74 15.43 27.76
N ALA A 318 -14.03 15.59 28.87
CA ALA A 318 -14.67 15.88 30.15
C ALA A 318 -15.29 17.29 30.09
N GLU A 319 -16.60 17.39 30.33
CA GLU A 319 -17.27 18.69 30.41
C GLU A 319 -16.67 19.54 31.54
N ASN A 320 -16.55 20.86 31.32
CA ASN A 320 -15.67 21.72 32.12
C ASN A 320 -16.34 22.21 33.42
N ASP A 321 -16.46 21.29 34.38
CA ASP A 321 -16.87 21.52 35.78
C ASP A 321 -15.86 22.39 36.56
N ALA A 322 -14.61 22.46 36.07
CA ALA A 322 -13.61 23.38 36.60
C ALA A 322 -13.97 24.85 36.31
N TYR A 323 -13.74 25.74 37.28
CA TYR A 323 -14.11 27.15 37.21
C TYR A 323 -13.16 28.00 36.32
N VAL A 324 -13.03 27.63 35.05
CA VAL A 324 -12.08 28.21 34.11
C VAL A 324 -12.46 29.65 33.73
N HIS A 325 -11.52 30.59 33.91
CA HIS A 325 -11.67 32.01 33.64
C HIS A 325 -11.57 32.32 32.13
N ALA A 326 -12.58 31.89 31.37
CA ALA A 326 -12.73 32.10 29.92
C ALA A 326 -14.10 32.72 29.59
N THR A 327 -14.16 33.57 28.57
CA THR A 327 -15.41 34.22 28.12
C THR A 327 -16.31 33.25 27.33
N PRO A 328 -17.63 33.51 27.21
CA PRO A 328 -18.55 32.63 26.48
C PRO A 328 -18.13 32.34 25.03
N LEU A 329 -17.58 33.34 24.33
CA LEU A 329 -17.05 33.18 22.97
C LEU A 329 -15.91 32.14 22.90
N ILE A 330 -15.01 32.16 23.88
CA ILE A 330 -13.86 31.24 23.96
C ILE A 330 -14.32 29.85 24.42
N ARG A 331 -15.34 29.77 25.29
CA ARG A 331 -16.02 28.51 25.64
C ARG A 331 -16.80 27.88 24.48
N ARG A 332 -17.23 28.67 23.48
CA ARG A 332 -17.79 28.17 22.21
C ARG A 332 -16.69 27.69 21.27
N LEU A 333 -15.67 28.54 21.05
CA LEU A 333 -14.52 28.25 20.17
C LEU A 333 -13.75 26.99 20.58
N ALA A 334 -13.53 26.79 21.88
CA ALA A 334 -12.89 25.59 22.38
C ALA A 334 -13.74 24.33 22.18
N ARG A 335 -15.08 24.46 22.16
CA ARG A 335 -15.99 23.35 21.85
C ARG A 335 -16.00 23.03 20.35
N GLU A 336 -15.95 24.05 19.49
CA GLU A 336 -15.80 23.93 18.04
C GLU A 336 -14.51 23.19 17.64
N PHE A 337 -13.40 23.39 18.38
CA PHE A 337 -12.13 22.68 18.18
C PHE A 337 -11.92 21.45 19.09
N GLY A 338 -12.91 21.01 19.87
CA GLY A 338 -12.77 19.88 20.80
C GLY A 338 -11.76 20.08 21.95
N VAL A 339 -11.28 21.30 22.18
CA VAL A 339 -10.25 21.64 23.15
C VAL A 339 -10.81 21.69 24.57
N ASN A 340 -10.25 20.87 25.46
CA ASN A 340 -10.56 20.94 26.88
C ASN A 340 -9.88 22.16 27.54
N LEU A 341 -10.66 23.20 27.87
CA LEU A 341 -10.17 24.47 28.42
C LEU A 341 -9.39 24.33 29.73
N ALA A 342 -9.63 23.29 30.53
CA ALA A 342 -8.84 23.02 31.74
C ALA A 342 -7.35 22.73 31.46
N LYS A 343 -6.99 22.38 30.21
CA LYS A 343 -5.61 22.14 29.76
C LYS A 343 -4.95 23.39 29.13
N VAL A 344 -5.70 24.45 28.86
CA VAL A 344 -5.23 25.65 28.15
C VAL A 344 -4.74 26.69 29.16
N LYS A 345 -3.46 27.04 29.11
CA LYS A 345 -2.84 28.04 30.01
C LYS A 345 -3.17 29.47 29.56
N GLY A 346 -4.12 30.12 30.22
CA GLY A 346 -4.55 31.47 29.88
C GLY A 346 -3.50 32.56 30.17
N THR A 347 -3.20 33.41 29.18
CA THR A 347 -2.18 34.48 29.29
C THR A 347 -2.75 35.85 29.68
N GLY A 348 -4.07 36.06 29.57
CA GLY A 348 -4.73 37.32 29.87
C GLY A 348 -4.80 37.67 31.37
N ARG A 349 -5.18 38.92 31.69
CA ARG A 349 -5.26 39.45 33.07
C ARG A 349 -6.01 38.49 34.02
N LYS A 350 -5.38 38.15 35.16
CA LYS A 350 -5.83 37.14 36.13
C LYS A 350 -5.98 35.73 35.52
N GLY A 351 -5.03 35.28 34.70
CA GLY A 351 -5.05 33.95 34.09
C GLY A 351 -6.23 33.73 33.16
N ARG A 352 -6.69 34.79 32.47
CA ARG A 352 -7.80 34.69 31.52
C ARG A 352 -7.34 33.96 30.27
N ILE A 353 -8.07 32.93 29.85
CA ILE A 353 -7.85 32.33 28.53
C ILE A 353 -8.34 33.31 27.46
N LEU A 354 -7.48 33.59 26.49
CA LEU A 354 -7.72 34.41 25.29
C LEU A 354 -7.95 33.50 24.07
N ARG A 355 -8.30 34.07 22.91
CA ARG A 355 -8.50 33.28 21.66
C ARG A 355 -7.18 32.66 21.23
N GLU A 356 -6.13 33.44 21.39
CA GLU A 356 -4.75 33.20 20.99
C GLU A 356 -4.18 32.01 21.78
N ASP A 357 -4.54 31.86 23.06
CA ASP A 357 -4.14 30.73 23.90
C ASP A 357 -4.74 29.40 23.41
N VAL A 358 -6.01 29.41 22.96
CA VAL A 358 -6.68 28.22 22.40
C VAL A 358 -6.07 27.86 21.04
N GLN A 359 -5.83 28.86 20.18
CA GLN A 359 -5.19 28.65 18.88
C GLN A 359 -3.73 28.16 19.02
N ALA A 360 -2.98 28.67 19.99
CA ALA A 360 -1.65 28.18 20.33
C ALA A 360 -1.70 26.73 20.83
N TYR A 361 -2.64 26.40 21.73
CA TYR A 361 -2.82 25.03 22.21
C TYR A 361 -3.15 24.03 21.08
N VAL A 362 -4.00 24.41 20.11
CA VAL A 362 -4.30 23.58 18.93
C VAL A 362 -3.06 23.40 18.05
N LYS A 363 -2.33 24.48 17.75
CA LYS A 363 -1.08 24.41 16.96
C LYS A 363 0.00 23.56 17.65
N ASP A 364 0.12 23.67 18.98
CA ASP A 364 1.03 22.84 19.78
C ASP A 364 0.59 21.37 19.84
N ALA A 365 -0.72 21.09 19.85
CA ALA A 365 -1.24 19.73 19.82
C ALA A 365 -0.98 19.06 18.46
N ILE A 366 -1.22 19.79 17.35
CA ILE A 366 -0.91 19.35 15.99
C ILE A 366 0.60 19.11 15.85
N LYS A 367 1.43 20.08 16.24
CA LYS A 367 2.90 19.91 16.22
C LYS A 367 3.42 18.77 17.09
N ARG A 368 2.72 18.41 18.17
CA ARG A 368 3.07 17.24 19.00
C ARG A 368 2.55 15.92 18.43
N ALA A 369 1.56 15.94 17.53
CA ALA A 369 1.18 14.77 16.74
C ALA A 369 2.16 14.57 15.57
N GLU A 370 2.56 15.65 14.90
CA GLU A 370 3.54 15.66 13.79
C GLU A 370 4.97 15.33 14.26
N ALA A 371 5.40 15.90 15.39
CA ALA A 371 6.74 15.70 15.96
C ALA A 371 6.79 14.62 17.05
N ALA A 372 5.70 13.88 17.30
CA ALA A 372 5.81 12.60 17.99
C ALA A 372 6.51 11.62 17.04
N PRO A 373 7.67 11.06 17.39
CA PRO A 373 8.27 10.02 16.56
C PRO A 373 7.29 8.84 16.51
N ALA A 374 6.87 8.47 15.29
CA ALA A 374 6.07 7.28 15.05
C ALA A 374 6.74 6.10 15.76
N ALA A 375 6.03 5.46 16.69
CA ALA A 375 6.65 4.62 17.70
C ALA A 375 7.48 3.50 17.04
N ALA A 376 8.79 3.53 17.27
CA ALA A 376 9.74 2.57 16.70
C ALA A 376 9.55 1.19 17.35
N GLY A 377 8.58 0.45 16.82
CA GLY A 377 8.06 -0.80 17.36
C GLY A 377 6.54 -0.82 17.18
N GLY A 378 6.06 -1.72 16.31
CA GLY A 378 4.64 -1.85 15.94
C GLY A 378 3.75 -2.43 17.04
N GLY A 379 3.70 -1.77 18.20
CA GLY A 379 2.78 -2.09 19.28
C GLY A 379 1.38 -1.59 18.95
N ILE A 380 0.40 -2.51 18.96
CA ILE A 380 -1.02 -2.17 18.82
C ILE A 380 -1.43 -1.26 20.00
N PRO A 381 -2.24 -0.20 19.81
CA PRO A 381 -2.67 0.67 20.91
C PRO A 381 -3.28 -0.12 22.08
N GLY A 382 -2.73 0.08 23.28
CA GLY A 382 -3.11 -0.66 24.50
C GLY A 382 -2.25 -1.89 24.82
N MET A 383 -1.35 -2.31 23.92
CA MET A 383 -0.36 -3.35 24.21
C MET A 383 0.74 -2.81 25.13
N LEU A 384 1.31 -3.65 26.00
CA LEU A 384 2.44 -3.24 26.87
C LEU A 384 3.68 -2.91 26.00
N PRO A 385 4.48 -1.90 26.37
CA PRO A 385 5.72 -1.58 25.66
C PRO A 385 6.72 -2.75 25.75
N TRP A 386 7.49 -2.94 24.68
CA TRP A 386 8.45 -4.05 24.59
C TRP A 386 9.47 -4.03 25.75
N PRO A 387 9.77 -5.16 26.40
CA PRO A 387 10.70 -5.20 27.53
C PRO A 387 12.09 -4.67 27.18
N LYS A 388 12.54 -3.64 27.89
CA LYS A 388 13.92 -3.13 27.80
C LYS A 388 14.81 -3.89 28.78
N VAL A 389 15.26 -5.07 28.35
CA VAL A 389 16.22 -5.91 29.09
C VAL A 389 17.64 -5.56 28.65
N ASP A 390 18.52 -5.37 29.63
CA ASP A 390 19.96 -5.24 29.40
C ASP A 390 20.60 -6.63 29.49
N PHE A 391 20.99 -7.17 28.33
CA PHE A 391 21.50 -8.53 28.21
C PHE A 391 22.94 -8.69 28.72
N SER A 392 23.73 -7.61 28.81
CA SER A 392 25.13 -7.65 29.30
C SER A 392 25.24 -8.15 30.75
N LYS A 393 24.14 -8.07 31.51
CA LYS A 393 24.02 -8.59 32.88
C LYS A 393 24.01 -10.12 32.97
N PHE A 394 23.87 -10.83 31.85
CA PHE A 394 23.78 -12.29 31.80
C PHE A 394 24.97 -12.96 31.07
N GLY A 395 25.83 -12.19 30.41
CA GLY A 395 27.00 -12.69 29.69
C GLY A 395 27.57 -11.66 28.72
N GLU A 396 28.56 -12.09 27.94
CA GLU A 396 29.08 -11.37 26.78
C GLU A 396 27.98 -11.27 25.69
N VAL A 397 27.92 -10.14 24.99
CA VAL A 397 26.88 -9.82 24.00
C VAL A 397 27.47 -9.15 22.77
N GLU A 398 26.90 -9.48 21.61
CA GLU A 398 27.21 -8.87 20.31
C GLU A 398 25.92 -8.25 19.74
N GLU A 399 26.00 -7.01 19.23
CA GLU A 399 24.87 -6.34 18.60
C GLU A 399 25.08 -6.30 17.08
N VAL A 400 24.28 -7.10 16.35
CA VAL A 400 24.37 -7.26 14.90
C VAL A 400 23.23 -6.51 14.22
N GLU A 401 23.54 -5.58 13.32
CA GLU A 401 22.53 -4.81 12.61
C GLU A 401 21.81 -5.64 11.55
N LEU A 402 20.47 -5.60 11.54
CA LEU A 402 19.65 -6.30 10.55
C LEU A 402 19.86 -5.76 9.12
N GLY A 403 20.00 -6.67 8.16
CA GLY A 403 20.15 -6.35 6.75
C GLY A 403 18.91 -5.68 6.14
N ARG A 404 19.09 -4.92 5.04
CA ARG A 404 18.01 -4.16 4.37
C ARG A 404 16.79 -5.03 4.04
N ILE A 405 16.99 -6.24 3.52
CA ILE A 405 15.92 -7.17 3.18
C ILE A 405 15.18 -7.64 4.45
N GLN A 406 15.90 -7.95 5.53
CA GLN A 406 15.31 -8.37 6.81
C GLN A 406 14.45 -7.25 7.42
N LYS A 407 14.93 -5.99 7.41
CA LYS A 407 14.16 -4.82 7.88
C LYS A 407 12.86 -4.63 7.10
N ILE A 408 12.92 -4.66 5.77
CA ILE A 408 11.75 -4.50 4.89
C ILE A 408 10.78 -5.68 5.03
N SER A 409 11.30 -6.91 5.02
CA SER A 409 10.50 -8.14 5.13
C SER A 409 9.83 -8.25 6.50
N GLY A 410 10.54 -7.96 7.60
CA GLY A 410 9.99 -7.95 8.95
C GLY A 410 8.85 -6.94 9.13
N ALA A 411 8.98 -5.73 8.60
CA ALA A 411 7.89 -4.74 8.61
C ALA A 411 6.66 -5.21 7.81
N ASN A 412 6.87 -5.75 6.60
CA ASN A 412 5.80 -6.28 5.77
C ASN A 412 5.08 -7.48 6.41
N LEU A 413 5.83 -8.45 6.93
CA LEU A 413 5.28 -9.65 7.57
C LEU A 413 4.54 -9.31 8.87
N SER A 414 5.06 -8.37 9.67
CA SER A 414 4.39 -7.88 10.88
C SER A 414 3.05 -7.21 10.56
N ARG A 415 3.02 -6.30 9.58
CA ARG A 415 1.77 -5.69 9.08
C ARG A 415 0.79 -6.76 8.60
N ASN A 416 1.23 -7.71 7.77
CA ASN A 416 0.35 -8.76 7.24
C ASN A 416 -0.21 -9.65 8.36
N TRP A 417 0.60 -10.02 9.35
CA TRP A 417 0.19 -10.83 10.50
C TRP A 417 -0.87 -10.13 11.37
N VAL A 418 -0.76 -8.81 11.58
CA VAL A 418 -1.73 -8.03 12.37
C VAL A 418 -3.00 -7.70 11.58
N MET A 419 -2.88 -7.41 10.27
CA MET A 419 -3.98 -6.89 9.45
C MET A 419 -4.81 -7.96 8.72
N ILE A 420 -4.33 -9.21 8.63
CA ILE A 420 -5.04 -10.31 7.97
C ILE A 420 -5.49 -11.33 9.03
N PRO A 421 -6.81 -11.58 9.18
CA PRO A 421 -7.34 -12.72 9.93
C PRO A 421 -6.96 -14.05 9.27
N HIS A 422 -5.79 -14.57 9.63
CA HIS A 422 -5.26 -15.82 9.09
C HIS A 422 -6.01 -17.04 9.62
N VAL A 423 -6.42 -17.92 8.72
CA VAL A 423 -6.75 -19.32 9.05
C VAL A 423 -5.89 -20.24 8.18
N THR A 424 -5.36 -21.31 8.79
CA THR A 424 -4.51 -22.30 8.12
C THR A 424 -5.15 -23.69 8.19
N HIS A 425 -5.39 -24.31 7.04
CA HIS A 425 -5.66 -25.75 6.96
C HIS A 425 -4.35 -26.52 6.78
N PHE A 426 -4.31 -27.75 7.30
CA PHE A 426 -3.22 -28.70 7.13
C PHE A 426 -3.77 -29.99 6.55
N ASP A 427 -3.08 -30.59 5.58
CA ASP A 427 -3.49 -31.82 4.92
C ASP A 427 -2.27 -32.60 4.39
N LYS A 428 -2.47 -33.82 3.90
CA LYS A 428 -1.42 -34.64 3.29
C LYS A 428 -1.79 -35.12 1.89
N THR A 429 -1.03 -34.68 0.90
CA THR A 429 -1.11 -35.14 -0.48
C THR A 429 -0.38 -36.47 -0.65
N ASP A 430 -0.96 -37.48 -1.29
CA ASP A 430 -0.17 -38.61 -1.81
C ASP A 430 0.52 -38.16 -3.11
N ILE A 431 1.85 -38.20 -3.14
CA ILE A 431 2.67 -37.85 -4.32
C ILE A 431 3.48 -39.05 -4.85
N THR A 432 3.10 -40.28 -4.51
CA THR A 432 3.83 -41.51 -4.89
C THR A 432 4.01 -41.61 -6.40
N ASP A 433 2.92 -41.49 -7.14
CA ASP A 433 2.89 -41.60 -8.59
C ASP A 433 3.52 -40.37 -9.26
N LEU A 434 3.41 -39.18 -8.63
CA LEU A 434 4.05 -37.93 -9.05
C LEU A 434 5.58 -37.99 -8.95
N GLU A 435 6.13 -38.49 -7.85
CA GLU A 435 7.57 -38.64 -7.67
C GLU A 435 8.15 -39.73 -8.59
N ALA A 436 7.40 -40.80 -8.87
CA ALA A 436 7.77 -41.80 -9.86
C ALA A 436 7.85 -41.20 -11.27
N PHE A 437 6.80 -40.48 -11.70
CA PHE A 437 6.78 -39.78 -12.99
C PHE A 437 7.88 -38.72 -13.10
N ARG A 438 8.11 -37.92 -12.05
CA ARG A 438 9.18 -36.92 -12.01
C ARG A 438 10.56 -37.55 -12.19
N LYS A 439 10.82 -38.72 -11.58
CA LYS A 439 12.08 -39.46 -11.78
C LYS A 439 12.22 -39.94 -13.23
N GLN A 440 11.16 -40.51 -13.80
CA GLN A 440 11.13 -40.92 -15.20
C GLN A 440 11.40 -39.74 -16.16
N GLN A 441 10.73 -38.60 -15.96
CA GLN A 441 10.91 -37.42 -16.81
C GLN A 441 12.30 -36.79 -16.70
N ASN A 442 12.94 -36.83 -15.53
CA ASN A 442 14.35 -36.42 -15.42
C ASN A 442 15.28 -37.35 -16.23
N ALA A 443 15.11 -38.67 -16.12
CA ALA A 443 15.90 -39.63 -16.90
C ALA A 443 15.61 -39.56 -18.42
N GLU A 444 14.42 -39.13 -18.82
CA GLU A 444 14.07 -38.88 -20.23
C GLU A 444 14.67 -37.56 -20.75
N ALA A 445 14.67 -36.50 -19.93
CA ALA A 445 15.31 -35.22 -20.24
C ALA A 445 16.83 -35.34 -20.37
N GLU A 446 17.48 -36.13 -19.52
CA GLU A 446 18.91 -36.46 -19.61
C GLU A 446 19.24 -37.19 -20.91
N LYS A 447 18.48 -38.26 -21.24
CA LYS A 447 18.64 -39.01 -22.51
C LYS A 447 18.42 -38.15 -23.75
N ARG A 448 17.49 -37.20 -23.69
CA ARG A 448 17.21 -36.22 -24.77
C ARG A 448 18.12 -34.99 -24.74
N LYS A 449 19.03 -34.86 -23.76
CA LYS A 449 19.89 -33.68 -23.53
C LYS A 449 19.10 -32.36 -23.51
N LEU A 450 17.92 -32.36 -22.89
CA LEU A 450 17.04 -31.18 -22.87
C LEU A 450 17.57 -30.02 -22.00
N ASP A 451 18.54 -30.27 -21.12
CA ASP A 451 19.03 -29.33 -20.10
C ASP A 451 17.88 -28.75 -19.24
N VAL A 452 17.12 -29.67 -18.61
CA VAL A 452 16.00 -29.37 -17.72
C VAL A 452 16.01 -30.37 -16.57
N LYS A 453 15.79 -29.89 -15.34
CA LYS A 453 15.63 -30.73 -14.14
C LYS A 453 14.26 -30.49 -13.51
N TYR A 454 13.38 -31.48 -13.58
CA TYR A 454 12.03 -31.39 -13.02
C TYR A 454 12.04 -31.55 -11.50
N THR A 455 11.56 -30.53 -10.80
CA THR A 455 11.35 -30.50 -9.34
C THR A 455 9.88 -30.80 -9.00
N PRO A 456 9.52 -31.17 -7.76
CA PRO A 456 8.11 -31.26 -7.36
C PRO A 456 7.37 -29.92 -7.49
N VAL A 457 8.07 -28.81 -7.23
CA VAL A 457 7.50 -27.44 -7.20
C VAL A 457 6.78 -27.08 -8.51
N VAL A 458 7.31 -27.44 -9.69
CA VAL A 458 6.63 -27.10 -10.96
C VAL A 458 5.30 -27.84 -11.18
N PHE A 459 5.12 -29.02 -10.59
CA PHE A 459 3.83 -29.71 -10.60
C PHE A 459 2.85 -29.07 -9.62
N ILE A 460 3.33 -28.63 -8.45
CA ILE A 460 2.54 -27.86 -7.47
C ILE A 460 2.12 -26.51 -8.07
N MET A 461 2.99 -25.84 -8.83
CA MET A 461 2.65 -24.62 -9.58
C MET A 461 1.52 -24.86 -10.60
N LYS A 462 1.54 -25.97 -11.36
CA LYS A 462 0.42 -26.30 -12.27
C LYS A 462 -0.87 -26.67 -11.52
N ALA A 463 -0.79 -27.41 -10.42
CA ALA A 463 -1.95 -27.76 -9.60
C ALA A 463 -2.60 -26.54 -8.95
N VAL A 464 -1.79 -25.64 -8.38
CA VAL A 464 -2.27 -24.35 -7.84
C VAL A 464 -2.85 -23.49 -8.96
N ALA A 465 -2.22 -23.42 -10.14
CA ALA A 465 -2.76 -22.66 -11.27
C ALA A 465 -4.16 -23.15 -11.69
N ALA A 466 -4.34 -24.46 -11.88
CA ALA A 466 -5.64 -25.03 -12.24
C ALA A 466 -6.68 -24.91 -11.10
N ALA A 467 -6.27 -24.97 -9.83
CA ALA A 467 -7.14 -24.68 -8.68
C ALA A 467 -7.58 -23.20 -8.65
N LEU A 468 -6.72 -22.25 -9.03
CA LEU A 468 -7.04 -20.82 -9.14
C LEU A 468 -8.01 -20.52 -10.30
N GLU A 469 -7.97 -21.31 -11.38
CA GLU A 469 -8.98 -21.23 -12.46
C GLU A 469 -10.34 -21.74 -11.99
N GLN A 470 -10.38 -22.82 -11.21
CA GLN A 470 -11.62 -23.39 -10.66
C GLN A 470 -12.21 -22.56 -9.51
N MET A 471 -11.39 -21.85 -8.73
CA MET A 471 -11.83 -21.02 -7.60
C MET A 471 -11.29 -19.58 -7.66
N PRO A 472 -11.82 -18.70 -8.55
CA PRO A 472 -11.28 -17.36 -8.78
C PRO A 472 -11.24 -16.42 -7.56
N ARG A 473 -11.95 -16.71 -6.46
CA ARG A 473 -11.83 -15.96 -5.19
C ARG A 473 -10.41 -16.03 -4.60
N PHE A 474 -9.70 -17.14 -4.79
CA PHE A 474 -8.28 -17.27 -4.39
C PHE A 474 -7.35 -16.47 -5.33
N ASN A 475 -7.77 -16.23 -6.57
CA ASN A 475 -7.06 -15.39 -7.54
C ASN A 475 -7.47 -13.90 -7.40
N SER A 476 -7.48 -13.38 -6.18
CA SER A 476 -7.98 -12.03 -5.88
C SER A 476 -7.03 -11.20 -5.01
N SER A 477 -7.41 -9.94 -4.81
CA SER A 477 -6.87 -9.03 -3.80
C SER A 477 -8.04 -8.25 -3.18
N LEU A 478 -8.04 -8.11 -1.86
CA LEU A 478 -8.97 -7.25 -1.13
C LEU A 478 -8.54 -5.79 -1.28
N SER A 479 -9.49 -4.88 -1.47
CA SER A 479 -9.24 -3.43 -1.45
C SER A 479 -8.94 -2.92 -0.04
N GLU A 480 -8.29 -1.76 0.06
CA GLU A 480 -7.84 -1.18 1.34
C GLU A 480 -9.01 -0.83 2.29
N ASP A 481 -10.17 -0.49 1.73
CA ASP A 481 -11.44 -0.28 2.45
C ASP A 481 -12.13 -1.58 2.90
N GLY A 482 -11.63 -2.75 2.49
CA GLY A 482 -12.22 -4.06 2.74
C GLY A 482 -13.53 -4.34 1.98
N GLN A 483 -13.99 -3.46 1.08
CA GLN A 483 -15.33 -3.54 0.48
C GLN A 483 -15.38 -4.25 -0.88
N ARG A 484 -14.24 -4.46 -1.55
CA ARG A 484 -14.19 -4.94 -2.96
C ARG A 484 -13.09 -5.97 -3.17
N LEU A 485 -13.33 -6.87 -4.14
CA LEU A 485 -12.36 -7.89 -4.56
C LEU A 485 -11.91 -7.66 -6.00
N THR A 486 -10.61 -7.42 -6.19
CA THR A 486 -9.98 -7.36 -7.52
C THR A 486 -9.70 -8.78 -8.00
N LEU A 487 -10.63 -9.37 -8.75
CA LEU A 487 -10.50 -10.70 -9.36
C LEU A 487 -9.54 -10.67 -10.55
N LYS A 488 -8.31 -11.16 -10.36
CA LYS A 488 -7.25 -11.21 -11.37
C LYS A 488 -7.62 -12.19 -12.48
N LYS A 489 -7.28 -11.86 -13.73
CA LYS A 489 -7.55 -12.71 -14.92
C LYS A 489 -6.29 -13.39 -15.48
N TYR A 490 -5.12 -12.96 -15.03
CA TYR A 490 -3.85 -13.66 -15.16
C TYR A 490 -3.66 -14.59 -13.95
N ILE A 491 -2.74 -15.56 -14.07
CA ILE A 491 -2.35 -16.46 -12.98
C ILE A 491 -0.84 -16.45 -12.86
N ASN A 492 -0.37 -15.65 -11.90
CA ASN A 492 1.03 -15.44 -11.60
C ASN A 492 1.32 -16.00 -10.21
N ILE A 493 2.27 -16.93 -10.08
CA ILE A 493 2.53 -17.61 -8.80
C ILE A 493 3.88 -17.15 -8.25
N GLY A 494 3.87 -16.58 -7.05
CA GLY A 494 5.08 -16.33 -6.27
C GLY A 494 5.67 -17.66 -5.79
N VAL A 495 6.99 -17.83 -5.86
CA VAL A 495 7.67 -18.95 -5.18
C VAL A 495 8.66 -18.35 -4.19
N ALA A 496 8.44 -18.60 -2.91
CA ALA A 496 9.31 -18.11 -1.86
C ALA A 496 10.65 -18.87 -1.89
N VAL A 497 11.75 -18.13 -2.09
CA VAL A 497 13.11 -18.65 -2.17
C VAL A 497 13.93 -18.15 -0.99
N ASP A 498 14.50 -19.10 -0.26
CA ASP A 498 15.48 -18.83 0.80
C ASP A 498 16.85 -18.46 0.19
N THR A 499 17.48 -17.41 0.74
CA THR A 499 18.77 -16.87 0.28
C THR A 499 19.59 -16.38 1.48
N PRO A 500 20.94 -16.29 1.37
CA PRO A 500 21.78 -15.78 2.46
C PRO A 500 21.40 -14.38 2.95
N ASN A 501 20.83 -13.55 2.07
CA ASN A 501 20.42 -12.17 2.37
C ASN A 501 18.99 -12.07 2.94
N GLY A 502 18.27 -13.19 3.06
CA GLY A 502 16.89 -13.28 3.54
C GLY A 502 15.91 -13.83 2.50
N LEU A 503 14.63 -13.83 2.86
CA LEU A 503 13.54 -14.35 2.04
C LEU A 503 13.20 -13.41 0.87
N VAL A 504 13.15 -13.95 -0.35
CA VAL A 504 12.63 -13.25 -1.54
C VAL A 504 11.54 -14.08 -2.23
N VAL A 505 10.60 -13.42 -2.90
CA VAL A 505 9.46 -14.09 -3.57
C VAL A 505 9.39 -13.66 -5.04
N PRO A 506 10.20 -14.26 -5.93
CA PRO A 506 10.02 -14.07 -7.37
C PRO A 506 8.69 -14.66 -7.86
N VAL A 507 8.10 -14.00 -8.86
CA VAL A 507 6.76 -14.23 -9.41
C VAL A 507 6.83 -14.77 -10.83
N PHE A 508 6.36 -16.01 -11.00
CA PHE A 508 6.26 -16.70 -12.27
C PHE A 508 4.98 -16.28 -12.97
N LYS A 509 5.08 -15.67 -14.16
CA LYS A 509 3.92 -15.09 -14.87
C LYS A 509 3.22 -16.14 -15.75
N ASP A 510 1.90 -16.07 -15.87
CA ASP A 510 1.07 -16.92 -16.75
C ASP A 510 1.31 -18.44 -16.61
N VAL A 511 1.32 -18.93 -15.36
CA VAL A 511 1.64 -20.32 -15.02
C VAL A 511 0.63 -21.33 -15.57
N ASN A 512 -0.62 -20.92 -15.76
CA ASN A 512 -1.64 -21.74 -16.44
C ASN A 512 -1.30 -21.98 -17.92
N LYS A 513 -0.78 -20.97 -18.64
CA LYS A 513 -0.44 -21.06 -20.06
C LYS A 513 0.87 -21.83 -20.34
N LYS A 514 1.85 -21.76 -19.43
CA LYS A 514 3.18 -22.39 -19.60
C LYS A 514 3.17 -23.91 -19.38
N SER A 515 4.04 -24.61 -20.08
CA SER A 515 4.32 -26.04 -19.86
C SER A 515 5.21 -26.29 -18.62
N VAL A 516 5.17 -27.52 -18.10
CA VAL A 516 6.05 -27.96 -16.99
C VAL A 516 7.54 -27.80 -17.34
N THR A 517 7.90 -27.97 -18.62
CA THR A 517 9.28 -27.85 -19.12
C THR A 517 9.77 -26.41 -19.11
N GLU A 518 8.94 -25.46 -19.57
CA GLU A 518 9.25 -24.03 -19.54
C GLU A 518 9.37 -23.52 -18.10
N LEU A 519 8.39 -23.87 -17.24
CA LEU A 519 8.42 -23.54 -15.82
C LEU A 519 9.65 -24.12 -15.12
N SER A 520 10.16 -25.28 -15.54
CA SER A 520 11.38 -25.89 -14.97
C SER A 520 12.66 -25.13 -15.38
N ARG A 521 12.74 -24.63 -16.62
CA ARG A 521 13.83 -23.73 -17.04
C ARG A 521 13.76 -22.41 -16.30
N GLU A 522 12.60 -21.77 -16.31
CA GLU A 522 12.32 -20.49 -15.66
C GLU A 522 12.64 -20.57 -14.16
N LEU A 523 12.19 -21.61 -13.47
CA LEU A 523 12.47 -21.83 -12.05
C LEU A 523 13.96 -22.00 -11.78
N THR A 524 14.71 -22.66 -12.66
CA THR A 524 16.16 -22.82 -12.51
C THR A 524 16.87 -21.47 -12.64
N THR A 525 16.57 -20.69 -13.68
CA THR A 525 17.16 -19.36 -13.92
C THR A 525 16.81 -18.37 -12.82
N ILE A 526 15.53 -18.27 -12.44
CA ILE A 526 15.05 -17.35 -11.40
C ILE A 526 15.58 -17.75 -10.02
N SER A 527 15.64 -19.06 -9.70
CA SER A 527 16.25 -19.52 -8.43
C SER A 527 17.75 -19.24 -8.36
N LYS A 528 18.45 -19.14 -9.50
CA LYS A 528 19.84 -18.68 -9.52
C LYS A 528 19.90 -17.17 -9.25
N LYS A 529 19.19 -16.35 -10.03
CA LYS A 529 19.08 -14.89 -9.80
C LYS A 529 18.75 -14.54 -8.35
N ALA A 530 17.83 -15.27 -7.73
CA ALA A 530 17.43 -15.06 -6.33
C ALA A 530 18.61 -15.18 -5.36
N ARG A 531 19.41 -16.26 -5.46
CA ARG A 531 20.58 -16.49 -4.59
C ARG A 531 21.74 -15.56 -4.92
N ASP A 532 21.91 -15.25 -6.21
CA ASP A 532 22.91 -14.31 -6.71
C ASP A 532 22.57 -12.83 -6.35
N GLY A 533 21.40 -12.54 -5.78
CA GLY A 533 20.93 -11.19 -5.45
C GLY A 533 20.45 -10.36 -6.66
N LYS A 534 20.31 -10.97 -7.83
CA LYS A 534 20.09 -10.32 -9.15
C LYS A 534 18.63 -10.38 -9.63
N LEU A 535 17.66 -10.34 -8.71
CA LEU A 535 16.24 -10.20 -9.06
C LEU A 535 15.86 -8.73 -9.28
N THR A 536 15.15 -8.47 -10.36
CA THR A 536 14.56 -7.15 -10.63
C THR A 536 13.24 -6.95 -9.88
N ALA A 537 12.82 -5.71 -9.62
CA ALA A 537 11.53 -5.43 -8.98
C ALA A 537 10.34 -6.01 -9.77
N GLY A 538 10.40 -5.94 -11.11
CA GLY A 538 9.38 -6.52 -12.01
C GLY A 538 9.34 -8.05 -12.04
N GLU A 539 10.33 -8.74 -11.46
CA GLU A 539 10.33 -10.19 -11.20
C GLU A 539 9.74 -10.55 -9.83
N MET A 540 9.46 -9.58 -8.95
CA MET A 540 8.91 -9.78 -7.60
C MET A 540 7.51 -9.16 -7.41
N GLN A 541 6.85 -8.76 -8.51
CA GLN A 541 5.57 -8.03 -8.52
C GLN A 541 4.50 -8.73 -9.36
N GLY A 542 3.24 -8.38 -9.11
CA GLY A 542 2.09 -8.89 -9.86
C GLY A 542 1.67 -10.31 -9.48
N GLY A 543 1.99 -10.75 -8.27
CA GLY A 543 1.61 -12.06 -7.74
C GLY A 543 0.10 -12.22 -7.51
N CYS A 544 -0.39 -13.43 -7.76
CA CYS A 544 -1.76 -13.86 -7.44
C CYS A 544 -1.82 -14.65 -6.14
N PHE A 545 -0.83 -15.50 -5.92
CA PHE A 545 -0.77 -16.53 -4.88
C PHE A 545 0.68 -16.99 -4.70
N THR A 546 1.14 -17.20 -3.47
CA THR A 546 2.51 -17.65 -3.17
C THR A 546 2.57 -19.15 -2.81
N ILE A 547 3.62 -19.83 -3.25
CA ILE A 547 4.04 -21.16 -2.76
C ILE A 547 5.32 -20.99 -1.93
N SER A 548 5.31 -21.47 -0.69
CA SER A 548 6.50 -21.56 0.17
C SER A 548 6.86 -23.02 0.39
N SER A 549 8.07 -23.42 -0.03
CA SER A 549 8.48 -24.83 -0.08
C SER A 549 9.72 -25.10 0.77
N ILE A 550 9.52 -25.37 2.05
CA ILE A 550 10.59 -25.67 3.02
C ILE A 550 10.89 -27.17 3.17
N GLY A 551 10.30 -28.03 2.34
CA GLY A 551 10.50 -29.49 2.39
C GLY A 551 11.95 -29.96 2.24
N GLY A 552 12.86 -29.13 1.69
CA GLY A 552 14.30 -29.39 1.68
C GLY A 552 14.98 -29.23 3.05
N LEU A 553 14.40 -28.43 3.96
CA LEU A 553 14.91 -28.17 5.32
C LEU A 553 14.43 -29.21 6.34
N GLY A 554 13.42 -30.01 5.99
CA GLY A 554 13.05 -31.22 6.72
C GLY A 554 11.91 -31.11 7.74
N THR A 555 11.24 -29.97 7.86
CA THR A 555 10.07 -29.78 8.74
C THR A 555 8.84 -30.55 8.24
N THR A 556 7.95 -30.91 9.17
CA THR A 556 6.73 -31.68 8.88
C THR A 556 5.50 -30.84 8.55
N HIS A 557 5.30 -29.71 9.25
CA HIS A 557 4.20 -28.76 9.01
C HIS A 557 4.66 -27.34 9.41
N PHE A 558 4.07 -26.32 8.82
CA PHE A 558 4.22 -24.92 9.23
C PHE A 558 3.03 -24.07 8.76
N ALA A 559 2.74 -22.96 9.44
CA ALA A 559 1.75 -21.99 9.00
C ALA A 559 2.46 -20.81 8.30
N PRO A 560 2.45 -20.73 6.96
CA PRO A 560 2.97 -19.57 6.25
C PRO A 560 2.09 -18.31 6.49
N ILE A 561 2.72 -17.14 6.50
CA ILE A 561 2.03 -15.84 6.56
C ILE A 561 1.68 -15.39 5.12
N VAL A 562 0.45 -14.94 4.90
CA VAL A 562 -0.06 -14.47 3.61
C VAL A 562 0.71 -13.21 3.16
N ASN A 563 1.09 -13.18 1.88
CA ASN A 563 1.82 -12.06 1.29
C ASN A 563 0.85 -11.04 0.65
N ALA A 564 0.34 -10.09 1.43
CA ALA A 564 -0.51 -9.01 0.91
C ALA A 564 0.15 -8.32 -0.31
N PRO A 565 -0.58 -8.06 -1.41
CA PRO A 565 -2.05 -8.10 -1.53
C PRO A 565 -2.65 -9.45 -1.97
N GLU A 566 -1.89 -10.55 -1.98
CA GLU A 566 -2.46 -11.89 -2.18
C GLU A 566 -3.35 -12.30 -1.00
N VAL A 567 -4.33 -13.18 -1.24
CA VAL A 567 -5.31 -13.61 -0.22
C VAL A 567 -5.03 -15.01 0.37
N ALA A 568 -4.05 -15.73 -0.18
CA ALA A 568 -3.68 -17.07 0.27
C ALA A 568 -2.22 -17.44 -0.09
N ILE A 569 -1.66 -18.40 0.65
CA ILE A 569 -0.31 -18.95 0.46
C ILE A 569 -0.30 -20.45 0.79
N LEU A 570 0.35 -21.25 -0.06
CA LEU A 570 0.54 -22.69 0.14
C LEU A 570 1.92 -22.98 0.73
N GLY A 571 1.96 -23.57 1.92
CA GLY A 571 3.14 -24.18 2.51
C GLY A 571 3.31 -25.62 2.06
N VAL A 572 4.54 -26.02 1.74
CA VAL A 572 4.92 -27.38 1.35
C VAL A 572 6.08 -27.87 2.22
N SER A 573 5.85 -28.95 2.96
CA SER A 573 6.80 -29.54 3.92
C SER A 573 7.44 -30.82 3.38
N LYS A 574 8.32 -31.46 4.17
CA LYS A 574 9.07 -32.65 3.73
C LYS A 574 8.14 -33.85 3.55
N SER A 575 8.15 -34.43 2.35
CA SER A 575 7.48 -35.69 2.06
C SER A 575 8.15 -36.88 2.76
N ALA A 576 7.34 -37.82 3.27
CA ALA A 576 7.78 -39.03 3.95
C ALA A 576 7.00 -40.26 3.46
N MET A 577 7.60 -41.44 3.57
CA MET A 577 6.91 -42.70 3.28
C MET A 577 6.08 -43.11 4.49
N GLU A 578 4.75 -43.17 4.34
CA GLU A 578 3.81 -43.49 5.42
C GLU A 578 2.95 -44.72 5.05
N PRO A 579 2.55 -45.57 6.02
CA PRO A 579 1.64 -46.68 5.77
C PRO A 579 0.18 -46.17 5.70
N VAL A 580 -0.38 -46.10 4.50
CA VAL A 580 -1.76 -45.64 4.28
C VAL A 580 -2.69 -46.83 4.10
N TRP A 581 -3.80 -46.86 4.84
CA TRP A 581 -4.82 -47.90 4.73
C TRP A 581 -5.67 -47.69 3.48
N ASN A 582 -5.62 -48.63 2.52
CA ASN A 582 -6.36 -48.53 1.25
C ASN A 582 -7.81 -49.06 1.32
N GLY A 583 -8.30 -49.41 2.52
CA GLY A 583 -9.56 -50.11 2.74
C GLY A 583 -9.43 -51.63 2.91
N LYS A 584 -8.28 -52.22 2.58
CA LYS A 584 -8.00 -53.67 2.66
C LYS A 584 -6.64 -54.02 3.28
N GLU A 585 -5.62 -53.20 3.03
CA GLU A 585 -4.25 -53.39 3.51
C GLU A 585 -3.55 -52.03 3.73
N PHE A 586 -2.42 -52.03 4.42
CA PHE A 586 -1.54 -50.87 4.53
C PHE A 586 -0.56 -50.85 3.35
N VAL A 587 -0.66 -49.81 2.50
CA VAL A 587 0.23 -49.59 1.36
C VAL A 587 1.21 -48.46 1.71
N PRO A 588 2.53 -48.61 1.50
CA PRO A 588 3.46 -47.51 1.65
C PRO A 588 3.20 -46.45 0.57
N ARG A 589 2.88 -45.21 1.00
CA ARG A 589 2.66 -44.06 0.12
C ARG A 589 3.57 -42.89 0.52
N LEU A 590 4.10 -42.18 -0.46
CA LEU A 590 4.91 -40.99 -0.27
C LEU A 590 3.97 -39.80 -0.01
N MET A 591 3.69 -39.55 1.27
CA MET A 591 2.82 -38.47 1.70
C MET A 591 3.61 -37.17 1.81
N MET A 592 3.09 -36.08 1.23
CA MET A 592 3.62 -34.73 1.30
C MET A 592 2.67 -33.86 2.13
N PRO A 593 3.05 -33.44 3.35
CA PRO A 593 2.25 -32.49 4.11
C PRO A 593 2.24 -31.12 3.42
N ILE A 594 1.04 -30.55 3.32
CA ILE A 594 0.79 -29.21 2.80
C ILE A 594 -0.04 -28.39 3.79
N SER A 595 0.12 -27.08 3.76
CA SER A 595 -0.68 -26.14 4.54
C SER A 595 -1.18 -25.01 3.66
N LEU A 596 -2.44 -24.60 3.84
CA LEU A 596 -3.04 -23.49 3.11
C LEU A 596 -3.44 -22.43 4.12
N SER A 597 -2.69 -21.34 4.18
CA SER A 597 -3.07 -20.14 4.94
C SER A 597 -3.82 -19.17 4.03
N PHE A 598 -4.90 -18.57 4.53
CA PHE A 598 -5.74 -17.64 3.78
C PHE A 598 -6.33 -16.53 4.66
N ASP A 599 -6.71 -15.42 4.02
CA ASP A 599 -7.44 -14.31 4.63
C ASP A 599 -8.93 -14.69 4.77
N HIS A 600 -9.39 -14.91 6.01
CA HIS A 600 -10.78 -15.30 6.27
C HIS A 600 -11.79 -14.14 6.09
N ARG A 601 -11.35 -12.93 5.67
CA ARG A 601 -12.25 -11.89 5.15
C ARG A 601 -12.68 -12.16 3.70
N VAL A 602 -11.89 -12.95 2.96
CA VAL A 602 -12.09 -13.21 1.52
C VAL A 602 -12.45 -14.66 1.24
N ILE A 603 -11.90 -15.60 2.03
CA ILE A 603 -12.02 -17.05 1.83
C ILE A 603 -12.63 -17.68 3.09
N ASP A 604 -13.81 -18.27 2.95
CA ASP A 604 -14.44 -19.04 4.03
C ASP A 604 -13.73 -20.39 4.23
N GLY A 605 -13.73 -20.93 5.46
CA GLY A 605 -13.14 -22.24 5.75
C GLY A 605 -13.64 -23.38 4.85
N ALA A 606 -14.90 -23.33 4.39
CA ALA A 606 -15.42 -24.30 3.42
C ALA A 606 -14.73 -24.20 2.05
N ASP A 607 -14.40 -22.99 1.59
CA ASP A 607 -13.65 -22.77 0.35
C ASP A 607 -12.15 -23.08 0.52
N GLY A 608 -11.57 -22.78 1.68
CA GLY A 608 -10.23 -23.26 2.07
C GLY A 608 -10.10 -24.78 1.98
N ALA A 609 -11.11 -25.53 2.47
CA ALA A 609 -11.14 -26.99 2.41
C ALA A 609 -11.35 -27.53 0.98
N ARG A 610 -12.16 -26.85 0.16
CA ARG A 610 -12.33 -27.19 -1.27
C ARG A 610 -11.03 -26.99 -2.05
N PHE A 611 -10.36 -25.85 -1.88
CA PHE A 611 -9.15 -25.49 -2.63
C PHE A 611 -7.98 -26.44 -2.36
N ILE A 612 -7.71 -26.75 -1.08
CA ILE A 612 -6.66 -27.72 -0.72
C ILE A 612 -7.01 -29.14 -1.24
N THR A 613 -8.29 -29.51 -1.23
CA THR A 613 -8.78 -30.78 -1.80
C THR A 613 -8.59 -30.85 -3.32
N ILE A 614 -8.78 -29.75 -4.07
CA ILE A 614 -8.53 -29.69 -5.52
C ILE A 614 -7.03 -29.91 -5.80
N ILE A 615 -6.16 -29.21 -5.06
CA ILE A 615 -4.69 -29.36 -5.18
C ILE A 615 -4.26 -30.80 -4.88
N ASN A 616 -4.77 -31.42 -3.81
CA ASN A 616 -4.52 -32.82 -3.49
C ASN A 616 -4.90 -33.74 -4.66
N ASN A 617 -6.12 -33.60 -5.18
CA ASN A 617 -6.64 -34.42 -6.28
C ASN A 617 -5.78 -34.31 -7.55
N MET A 618 -5.26 -33.12 -7.86
CA MET A 618 -4.41 -32.87 -9.03
C MET A 618 -2.99 -33.42 -8.87
N LEU A 619 -2.43 -33.42 -7.66
CA LEU A 619 -1.10 -33.92 -7.37
C LEU A 619 -1.05 -35.44 -7.18
N SER A 620 -2.11 -36.03 -6.62
CA SER A 620 -2.24 -37.49 -6.47
C SER A 620 -2.64 -38.20 -7.78
N ASP A 621 -3.16 -37.47 -8.79
CA ASP A 621 -3.35 -38.00 -10.13
C ASP A 621 -2.97 -36.97 -11.20
N ILE A 622 -1.71 -37.01 -11.63
CA ILE A 622 -1.08 -36.14 -12.64
C ILE A 622 -1.91 -36.05 -13.93
N ARG A 623 -2.70 -37.08 -14.28
CA ARG A 623 -3.52 -37.08 -15.50
C ARG A 623 -4.56 -35.95 -15.46
N ARG A 624 -4.96 -35.50 -14.27
CA ARG A 624 -5.83 -34.33 -14.02
C ARG A 624 -5.15 -32.97 -14.21
N LEU A 625 -3.85 -32.94 -14.52
CA LEU A 625 -3.13 -31.73 -14.98
C LEU A 625 -3.04 -31.63 -16.51
N VAL A 626 -3.63 -32.60 -17.23
CA VAL A 626 -3.61 -32.71 -18.70
C VAL A 626 -5.03 -32.70 -19.31
N MET A 627 -6.05 -32.89 -18.46
CA MET A 627 -7.49 -32.88 -18.78
C MET A 627 -8.10 -31.52 -18.43
#